data_AF-A0A135VD68-F1
#
_entry.id   AF-A0A135VD68-F1
#
_cell.length_a   1.000
_cell.length_b   1.000
_cell.length_c   1.000
_cell.angle_alpha   90.00
_cell.angle_beta   90.00
_cell.angle_gamma   90.00
#
_symmetry.space_group_name_H-M   'P 1'
#
loop_
_entity.id
_entity.type
_entity.pdbx_description
1 polymer ?
#
loop_
_entity_poly.entity_id
_entity_poly.type
_entity_poly.pdbx_seq_one_letter_code
_entity_poly.pdbx_strand_id
1 'polypeptide(L)'
;MTLGDLSRWTTQGYIGHIIAGLTIVPPRSEKDPFVIETIRKPLKDDPDGTACVFFDEDANGCTIRYSRPISCQTFPLQHDGEKYYLGNKNCPGVGQGEVSKEALKESRDLAEKDYIERMETIAALPAVYSLVMAPMLRQSAEAMERLSEEDKKRMEDILSRAQEEPKESE
;
A
#
# COMPACT_ATOMS: atom_id res chain seq x y z
N MET A 1 -2.99 0.39 -4.30
CA MET A 1 -3.37 1.78 -4.60
C MET A 1 -2.51 2.30 -5.74
N THR A 2 -2.90 3.40 -6.37
CA THR A 2 -2.22 3.94 -7.55
C THR A 2 -1.68 5.35 -7.29
N LEU A 3 -0.74 5.81 -8.12
CA LEU A 3 -0.36 7.23 -8.17
C LEU A 3 -1.55 8.11 -8.55
N GLY A 4 -2.50 7.58 -9.32
CA GLY A 4 -3.78 8.22 -9.61
C GLY A 4 -4.61 8.49 -8.34
N ASP A 5 -4.62 7.57 -7.37
CA ASP A 5 -5.27 7.79 -6.07
C ASP A 5 -4.63 8.97 -5.33
N LEU A 6 -3.30 9.02 -5.27
CA LEU A 6 -2.57 10.12 -4.62
C LEU A 6 -2.88 11.48 -5.27
N SER A 7 -2.89 11.53 -6.60
CA SER A 7 -3.23 12.73 -7.36
C SER A 7 -4.66 13.21 -7.07
N ARG A 8 -5.63 12.29 -7.04
CA ARG A 8 -7.03 12.59 -6.69
C ARG A 8 -7.14 13.16 -5.29
N TRP A 9 -6.54 12.52 -4.30
CA TRP A 9 -6.62 12.99 -2.90
C TRP A 9 -5.91 14.32 -2.68
N THR A 10 -4.84 14.57 -3.41
CA THR A 10 -4.15 15.87 -3.38
C THR A 10 -5.07 16.96 -3.93
N THR A 11 -5.69 16.71 -5.09
CA THR A 11 -6.60 17.66 -5.74
C THR A 11 -7.86 17.92 -4.90
N GLN A 12 -8.33 16.91 -4.17
CA GLN A 12 -9.50 17.02 -3.28
C GLN A 12 -9.16 17.59 -1.89
N GLY A 13 -7.88 17.81 -1.56
CA GLY A 13 -7.46 18.29 -0.24
C GLY A 13 -7.50 17.24 0.88
N TYR A 14 -7.62 15.95 0.55
CA TYR A 14 -7.69 14.87 1.53
C TYR A 14 -6.35 14.19 1.83
N ILE A 15 -5.30 14.47 1.05
CA ILE A 15 -4.02 13.74 1.15
C ILE A 15 -3.44 13.77 2.57
N GLY A 16 -3.56 14.88 3.30
CA GLY A 16 -3.06 15.00 4.67
C GLY A 16 -3.70 14.02 5.66
N HIS A 17 -4.96 13.66 5.45
CA HIS A 17 -5.68 12.69 6.29
C HIS A 17 -5.40 11.23 5.89
N ILE A 18 -4.89 11.01 4.68
CA ILE A 18 -4.73 9.67 4.10
C ILE A 18 -3.28 9.22 4.12
N ILE A 19 -2.33 10.12 3.86
CA ILE A 19 -0.92 9.77 3.61
C ILE A 19 -0.28 8.99 4.76
N ALA A 20 -0.64 9.30 6.01
CA ALA A 20 -0.10 8.63 7.20
C ALA A 20 -0.52 7.15 7.29
N GLY A 21 -1.60 6.75 6.61
CA GLY A 21 -2.06 5.37 6.54
C GLY A 21 -1.47 4.59 5.37
N LEU A 22 -0.52 5.15 4.62
CA LEU A 22 0.03 4.54 3.40
C LEU A 22 1.48 4.11 3.59
N THR A 23 1.87 3.09 2.84
CA THR A 23 3.26 2.65 2.74
C THR A 23 3.60 2.24 1.32
N ILE A 24 4.87 2.42 0.95
CA ILE A 24 5.44 1.81 -0.26
C ILE A 24 6.08 0.49 0.18
N VAL A 25 5.60 -0.60 -0.41
CA VAL A 25 6.16 -1.93 -0.18
C VAL A 25 7.17 -2.21 -1.30
N PRO A 26 8.47 -2.35 -0.97
CA PRO A 26 9.47 -2.77 -1.95
C PRO A 26 9.25 -4.24 -2.34
N PRO A 27 9.74 -4.63 -3.53
CA PRO A 27 9.59 -5.99 -4.01
C PRO A 27 10.39 -6.96 -3.14
N ARG A 28 9.81 -8.15 -2.87
CA ARG A 28 10.47 -9.21 -2.08
C ARG A 28 11.29 -10.16 -2.96
N SER A 29 10.99 -10.18 -4.25
CA SER A 29 11.68 -10.94 -5.29
C SER A 29 11.73 -10.14 -6.59
N GLU A 30 12.55 -10.56 -7.56
CA GLU A 30 12.65 -9.90 -8.87
C GLU A 30 11.33 -9.84 -9.65
N LYS A 31 10.38 -10.73 -9.33
CA LYS A 31 9.08 -10.80 -10.00
C LYS A 31 8.01 -9.93 -9.33
N ASP A 32 8.27 -9.49 -8.10
CA ASP A 32 7.30 -8.68 -7.37
C ASP A 32 7.44 -7.21 -7.81
N PRO A 33 6.33 -6.48 -8.00
CA PRO A 33 6.39 -5.05 -8.24
C PRO A 33 6.53 -4.28 -6.92
N PHE A 34 7.04 -3.05 -7.01
CA PHE A 34 6.76 -2.06 -5.97
C PHE A 34 5.26 -1.79 -5.92
N VAL A 35 4.68 -1.68 -4.73
CA VAL A 35 3.26 -1.36 -4.56
C VAL A 35 3.04 -0.30 -3.50
N ILE A 36 1.95 0.46 -3.64
CA ILE A 36 1.45 1.35 -2.61
C ILE A 36 0.27 0.66 -1.93
N GLU A 37 0.39 0.47 -0.62
CA GLU A 37 -0.61 -0.21 0.19
C GLU A 37 -1.06 0.65 1.37
N THR A 38 -2.22 0.29 1.91
CA THR A 38 -2.65 0.81 3.20
C THR A 38 -2.00 -0.01 4.29
N ILE A 39 -1.59 0.68 5.36
CA ILE A 39 -1.17 0.03 6.60
C ILE A 39 -2.35 -0.79 7.12
N ARG A 40 -2.03 -1.91 7.76
CA ARG A 40 -3.02 -2.80 8.36
C ARG A 40 -3.07 -2.63 9.87
N LYS A 41 -4.24 -2.90 10.45
CA LYS A 41 -4.47 -2.81 11.90
C LYS A 41 -5.29 -4.02 12.39
N PRO A 42 -5.10 -4.47 13.64
CA PRO A 42 -5.95 -5.47 14.27
C PRO A 42 -7.37 -4.94 14.47
N LEU A 43 -8.33 -5.86 14.44
CA LEU A 43 -9.71 -5.65 14.85
C LEU A 43 -10.07 -6.55 16.03
N LYS A 44 -11.22 -6.34 16.67
CA LYS A 44 -11.72 -7.20 17.76
C LYS A 44 -11.82 -8.67 17.32
N ASP A 45 -12.31 -8.90 16.11
CA ASP A 45 -12.51 -10.24 15.52
C ASP A 45 -11.40 -10.65 14.52
N ASP A 46 -10.39 -9.80 14.31
CA ASP A 46 -9.23 -10.05 13.45
C ASP A 46 -7.94 -9.58 14.16
N PRO A 47 -7.44 -10.36 15.15
CA PRO A 47 -6.27 -9.98 15.92
C PRO A 47 -4.97 -9.99 15.09
N ASP A 48 -4.96 -10.72 13.96
CA ASP A 48 -3.81 -10.84 13.07
C ASP A 48 -3.54 -9.57 12.26
N GLY A 49 -4.45 -8.59 12.30
CA GLY A 49 -4.23 -7.28 11.74
C GLY A 49 -4.26 -7.26 10.22
N THR A 50 -5.26 -7.89 9.61
CA THR A 50 -5.42 -7.90 8.15
C THR A 50 -6.27 -6.74 7.64
N ALA A 51 -7.03 -6.09 8.53
CA ALA A 51 -7.92 -5.00 8.19
C ALA A 51 -7.18 -3.73 7.76
N CYS A 52 -7.78 -3.00 6.82
CA CYS A 52 -7.29 -1.69 6.38
C CYS A 52 -7.35 -0.68 7.54
N VAL A 53 -6.31 0.14 7.70
CA VAL A 53 -6.25 1.19 8.73
C VAL A 53 -7.47 2.14 8.72
N PHE A 54 -8.07 2.37 7.54
CA PHE A 54 -9.24 3.22 7.35
C PHE A 54 -10.58 2.53 7.62
N PHE A 55 -10.61 1.26 8.02
CA PHE A 55 -11.84 0.60 8.45
C PHE A 55 -12.18 0.99 9.89
N ASP A 56 -13.42 1.39 10.13
CA ASP A 56 -13.97 1.69 11.45
C ASP A 56 -14.92 0.56 11.85
N GLU A 57 -14.59 -0.15 12.93
CA GLU A 57 -15.35 -1.30 13.41
C GLU A 57 -16.70 -0.89 14.00
N ASP A 58 -16.71 0.16 14.80
CA ASP A 58 -17.91 0.58 15.52
C ASP A 58 -18.94 1.16 14.55
N ALA A 59 -18.48 1.84 13.50
CA ALA A 59 -19.32 2.32 12.40
C ALA A 59 -19.56 1.30 11.28
N ASN A 60 -18.87 0.14 11.32
CA ASN A 60 -18.85 -0.87 10.26
C ASN A 60 -18.65 -0.27 8.85
N GLY A 61 -17.64 0.58 8.71
CA GLY A 61 -17.51 1.45 7.55
C GLY A 61 -16.08 1.86 7.23
N CYS A 62 -15.88 2.47 6.06
CA CYS A 62 -14.60 3.05 5.69
C CYS A 62 -14.62 4.55 5.99
N THR A 63 -13.65 5.05 6.76
CA THR A 63 -13.55 6.48 7.13
C THR A 63 -13.32 7.38 5.91
N ILE A 64 -12.80 6.83 4.82
CA ILE A 64 -12.59 7.52 3.55
C ILE A 64 -13.60 7.06 2.47
N ARG A 65 -14.83 6.69 2.84
CA ARG A 65 -15.83 6.05 1.96
C ARG A 65 -16.01 6.69 0.57
N TYR A 66 -16.00 8.01 0.49
CA TYR A 66 -16.19 8.77 -0.77
C TYR A 66 -14.88 9.08 -1.50
N SER A 67 -13.76 8.88 -0.82
CA SER A 67 -12.40 9.05 -1.35
C SER A 67 -11.64 7.73 -1.30
N ARG A 68 -12.34 6.59 -1.40
CA ARG A 68 -11.67 5.28 -1.41
C ARG A 68 -10.77 5.17 -2.64
N PRO A 69 -9.64 4.46 -2.54
CA PRO A 69 -8.80 4.23 -3.71
C PRO A 69 -9.60 3.46 -4.77
N ILE A 70 -9.22 3.64 -6.04
CA ILE A 70 -9.97 3.07 -7.17
C ILE A 70 -10.13 1.55 -7.06
N SER A 71 -9.13 0.85 -6.53
CA SER A 71 -9.19 -0.59 -6.25
C SER A 71 -10.30 -0.99 -5.28
N CYS A 72 -10.67 -0.12 -4.34
CA CYS A 72 -11.78 -0.34 -3.41
C CYS A 72 -13.13 0.11 -3.98
N GLN A 73 -13.13 0.91 -5.04
CA GLN A 73 -14.34 1.29 -5.77
C GLN A 73 -14.76 0.19 -6.75
N THR A 74 -13.79 -0.55 -7.30
CA THR A 74 -14.02 -1.62 -8.28
C THR A 74 -14.32 -2.97 -7.62
N PHE A 75 -13.87 -3.19 -6.39
CA PHE A 75 -14.06 -4.46 -5.69
C PHE A 75 -15.56 -4.88 -5.64
N PRO A 76 -15.90 -6.14 -5.97
CA PRO A 76 -15.01 -7.27 -6.22
C PRO A 76 -14.60 -7.47 -7.70
N LEU A 77 -15.06 -6.62 -8.61
CA LEU A 77 -14.77 -6.71 -10.04
C LEU A 77 -13.35 -6.19 -10.34
N GLN A 78 -12.60 -6.92 -11.15
CA GLN A 78 -11.25 -6.58 -11.58
C GLN A 78 -11.09 -6.81 -13.08
N HIS A 79 -10.07 -6.18 -13.67
CA HIS A 79 -9.69 -6.31 -15.06
C HIS A 79 -8.20 -6.62 -15.15
N ASP A 80 -7.80 -7.59 -15.98
CA ASP A 80 -6.39 -8.00 -16.15
C ASP A 80 -5.74 -7.43 -17.42
N GLY A 81 -6.46 -6.60 -18.17
CA GLY A 81 -6.04 -6.08 -19.47
C GLY A 81 -6.73 -6.78 -20.65
N GLU A 82 -7.33 -7.95 -20.44
CA GLU A 82 -8.05 -8.70 -21.48
C GLU A 82 -9.50 -8.99 -21.10
N LYS A 83 -9.74 -9.37 -19.84
CA LYS A 83 -11.05 -9.81 -19.35
C LYS A 83 -11.35 -9.27 -17.96
N TYR A 84 -12.65 -9.27 -17.65
CA TYR A 84 -13.15 -8.98 -16.33
C TYR A 84 -13.30 -10.27 -15.51
N TYR A 85 -12.96 -10.21 -14.23
CA TYR A 85 -13.07 -11.32 -13.30
C TYR A 85 -13.38 -10.85 -11.88
N LEU A 86 -13.81 -11.77 -11.02
CA LEU A 86 -14.03 -11.49 -9.60
C LEU A 86 -12.74 -11.79 -8.82
N GLY A 87 -12.17 -10.77 -8.19
CA GLY A 87 -11.00 -10.92 -7.31
C GLY A 87 -11.32 -11.71 -6.04
N ASN A 88 -12.59 -11.69 -5.60
CA ASN A 88 -13.08 -12.54 -4.54
C ASN A 88 -14.48 -13.08 -4.87
N LYS A 89 -14.54 -14.36 -5.26
CA LYS A 89 -15.80 -15.06 -5.60
C LYS A 89 -16.70 -15.30 -4.39
N ASN A 90 -16.13 -15.34 -3.19
CA ASN A 90 -16.82 -15.59 -1.92
C ASN A 90 -17.21 -14.28 -1.21
N CYS A 91 -17.10 -13.13 -1.90
CA CYS A 91 -17.55 -11.87 -1.34
C CYS A 91 -19.08 -11.96 -1.06
N PRO A 92 -19.55 -11.71 0.18
CA PRO A 92 -20.95 -11.92 0.56
C PRO A 92 -21.97 -11.13 -0.28
N GLY A 93 -21.55 -10.00 -0.85
CA GLY A 93 -22.40 -9.17 -1.71
C GLY A 93 -22.52 -9.65 -3.16
N VAL A 94 -21.71 -10.62 -3.61
CA VAL A 94 -21.77 -11.11 -5.00
C VAL A 94 -23.05 -11.91 -5.21
N GLY A 95 -23.79 -11.57 -6.27
CA GLY A 95 -25.07 -12.20 -6.61
C GLY A 95 -26.23 -11.73 -5.73
N GLN A 96 -26.01 -10.74 -4.86
CA GLN A 96 -27.05 -10.14 -4.03
C GLN A 96 -27.55 -8.82 -4.65
N GLY A 97 -28.87 -8.67 -4.73
CA GLY A 97 -29.51 -7.43 -5.19
C GLY A 97 -29.57 -7.27 -6.71
N GLU A 98 -30.27 -6.22 -7.13
CA GLU A 98 -30.39 -5.84 -8.54
C GLU A 98 -29.33 -4.79 -8.90
N VAL A 99 -28.73 -4.94 -10.08
CA VAL A 99 -27.70 -4.03 -10.60
C VAL A 99 -28.20 -3.42 -11.90
N SER A 100 -28.25 -2.10 -11.99
CA SER A 100 -28.65 -1.43 -13.23
C SER A 100 -27.57 -1.57 -14.31
N LYS A 101 -27.96 -1.38 -15.57
CA LYS A 101 -27.00 -1.40 -16.69
C LYS A 101 -25.95 -0.30 -16.56
N GLU A 102 -26.35 0.84 -16.02
CA GLU A 102 -25.50 2.00 -15.77
C GLU A 102 -24.45 1.67 -14.70
N ALA A 103 -24.86 1.04 -13.60
CA ALA A 103 -23.95 0.63 -12.53
C ALA A 103 -22.97 -0.45 -13.00
N LEU A 104 -23.41 -1.39 -13.85
CA LEU A 104 -22.52 -2.39 -14.47
C LEU A 104 -21.50 -1.74 -15.41
N LYS A 105 -21.93 -0.76 -16.22
CA LYS A 105 -21.03 -0.01 -17.09
C LYS A 105 -19.99 0.77 -16.28
N GLU A 106 -20.43 1.52 -15.28
CA GLU A 106 -19.55 2.27 -14.39
C GLU A 106 -18.52 1.36 -13.69
N SER A 107 -18.97 0.19 -13.21
CA SER A 107 -18.07 -0.79 -12.58
C SER A 107 -16.99 -1.30 -13.55
N ARG A 108 -17.35 -1.53 -14.81
CA ARG A 108 -16.40 -1.94 -15.87
C ARG A 108 -15.40 -0.83 -16.19
N ASP A 109 -15.89 0.38 -16.41
CA ASP A 109 -15.07 1.55 -16.72
C ASP A 109 -14.07 1.82 -15.58
N LEU A 110 -14.50 1.69 -14.32
CA LEU A 110 -13.62 1.81 -13.16
C LEU A 110 -12.59 0.67 -13.09
N ALA A 111 -12.96 -0.58 -13.42
CA ALA A 111 -12.05 -1.72 -13.37
C ALA A 111 -10.94 -1.61 -14.44
N GLU A 112 -11.29 -1.18 -15.66
CA GLU A 112 -10.30 -0.86 -16.70
C GLU A 112 -9.38 0.26 -16.26
N LYS A 113 -9.94 1.32 -15.66
CA LYS A 113 -9.17 2.45 -15.16
C LYS A 113 -8.22 2.04 -14.03
N ASP A 114 -8.65 1.19 -13.09
CA ASP A 114 -7.78 0.64 -12.04
C ASP A 114 -6.62 -0.14 -12.65
N TYR A 115 -6.87 -0.98 -13.67
CA TYR A 115 -5.81 -1.70 -14.37
C TYR A 115 -4.78 -0.75 -14.99
N ILE A 116 -5.24 0.27 -15.74
CA ILE A 116 -4.36 1.24 -16.40
C ILE A 116 -3.52 2.00 -15.36
N GLU A 117 -4.17 2.59 -14.35
CA GLU A 117 -3.47 3.37 -13.32
C GLU A 117 -2.49 2.51 -12.51
N ARG A 118 -2.80 1.22 -12.34
CA ARG A 118 -1.92 0.28 -11.66
C ARG A 118 -0.69 -0.04 -12.49
N MET A 119 -0.84 -0.26 -13.79
CA MET A 119 0.30 -0.47 -14.69
C MET A 119 1.21 0.75 -14.75
N GLU A 120 0.64 1.95 -14.82
CA GLU A 120 1.39 3.21 -14.75
C GLU A 120 2.13 3.35 -13.41
N THR A 121 1.45 3.00 -12.31
CA THR A 121 2.04 3.01 -10.97
C THR A 121 3.21 2.05 -10.87
N ILE A 122 3.05 0.80 -11.30
CA ILE A 122 4.11 -0.22 -11.28
C ILE A 122 5.32 0.24 -12.10
N ALA A 123 5.09 0.86 -13.26
CA ALA A 123 6.17 1.36 -14.11
C ALA A 123 6.93 2.54 -13.49
N ALA A 124 6.23 3.46 -12.81
CA ALA A 124 6.83 4.69 -12.30
C ALA A 124 7.38 4.57 -10.87
N LEU A 125 6.79 3.73 -10.02
CA LEU A 125 7.06 3.68 -8.59
C LEU A 125 8.54 3.35 -8.23
N PRO A 126 9.27 2.49 -8.95
CA PRO A 126 10.70 2.27 -8.67
C PRO A 126 11.54 3.54 -8.80
N ALA A 127 11.26 4.37 -9.81
CA ALA A 127 11.95 5.64 -10.02
C ALA A 127 11.59 6.65 -8.92
N VAL A 128 10.30 6.74 -8.57
CA VAL A 128 9.83 7.60 -7.47
C VAL A 128 10.50 7.19 -6.14
N TYR A 129 10.51 5.89 -5.83
CA TYR A 129 11.15 5.38 -4.62
C TYR A 129 12.65 5.69 -4.59
N SER A 130 13.35 5.51 -5.72
CA SER A 130 14.77 5.83 -5.84
C SER A 130 15.07 7.31 -5.61
N LEU A 131 14.23 8.21 -6.13
CA LEU A 131 14.36 9.66 -5.91
C LEU A 131 14.16 10.06 -4.45
N VAL A 132 13.28 9.38 -3.72
CA VAL A 132 13.05 9.62 -2.29
C VAL A 132 14.20 9.04 -1.45
N MET A 133 14.66 7.83 -1.77
CA MET A 133 15.66 7.12 -0.96
C MET A 133 17.10 7.59 -1.23
N ALA A 134 17.43 8.03 -2.44
CA ALA A 134 18.81 8.41 -2.78
C ALA A 134 19.36 9.55 -1.89
N PRO A 135 18.63 10.63 -1.59
CA PRO A 135 19.09 11.65 -0.65
C PRO A 135 19.29 11.10 0.77
N MET A 136 18.38 10.23 1.25
CA MET A 136 18.48 9.63 2.58
C MET A 136 19.74 8.75 2.71
N LEU A 137 20.04 7.95 1.70
CA LEU A 137 21.24 7.12 1.67
C LEU A 137 22.53 7.95 1.63
N ARG A 138 22.54 9.05 0.85
CA ARG A 138 23.68 9.98 0.84
C ARG A 138 23.88 10.65 2.19
N GLN A 139 22.80 11.15 2.80
CA GLN A 139 22.86 11.76 4.13
C GLN A 139 23.32 10.76 5.20
N SER A 140 22.87 9.50 5.12
CA SER A 140 23.32 8.43 6.01
C SER A 140 24.82 8.14 5.84
N ALA A 141 25.30 8.03 4.59
CA ALA A 141 26.72 7.84 4.30
C ALA A 141 27.58 9.01 4.81
N GLU A 142 27.18 10.26 4.54
CA GLU A 142 27.87 11.45 5.04
C GLU A 142 27.88 11.53 6.58
N ALA A 143 26.79 11.12 7.24
CA ALA A 143 26.73 11.07 8.69
C ALA A 143 27.71 10.01 9.25
N MET A 144 27.80 8.83 8.62
CA MET A 144 28.76 7.80 9.02
C MET A 144 30.22 8.25 8.85
N GLU A 145 30.53 9.01 7.79
CA GLU A 145 31.88 9.56 7.57
C GLU A 145 32.30 10.57 8.65
N ARG A 146 31.33 11.29 9.23
CA ARG A 146 31.56 12.31 10.26
C ARG A 146 31.63 11.75 11.68
N LEU A 147 31.37 10.45 11.86
CA LEU A 147 31.53 9.80 13.16
C LEU A 147 33.01 9.78 13.56
N SER A 148 33.26 10.00 14.85
CA SER A 148 34.59 9.77 15.41
C SER A 148 34.94 8.28 15.34
N GLU A 149 36.24 7.95 15.35
CA GLU A 149 36.68 6.54 15.37
C GLU A 149 36.17 5.79 16.62
N GLU A 150 35.89 6.51 17.72
CA GLU A 150 35.27 5.94 18.92
C GLU A 150 33.79 5.60 18.69
N ASP A 151 33.04 6.50 18.04
CA ASP A 151 31.62 6.28 17.75
C ASP A 151 31.40 5.20 16.69
N LYS A 152 32.31 5.09 15.70
CA LYS A 152 32.32 3.99 14.72
C LYS A 152 32.50 2.64 15.41
N LYS A 153 33.49 2.52 16.30
CA LYS A 153 33.72 1.29 17.09
C LYS A 153 32.53 0.94 17.96
N ARG A 154 31.91 1.92 18.63
CA ARG A 154 30.69 1.68 19.42
C ARG A 154 29.53 1.18 18.56
N MET A 155 29.36 1.74 17.35
CA MET A 155 28.35 1.26 16.40
C MET A 155 28.63 -0.16 15.90
N GLU A 156 29.87 -0.49 15.55
CA GLU A 156 30.27 -1.84 15.13
C GLU A 156 30.06 -2.87 16.26
N ASP A 157 30.38 -2.51 17.51
CA ASP A 157 30.10 -3.33 18.70
C ASP A 157 28.60 -3.56 18.90
N ILE A 158 27.75 -2.55 18.66
CA ILE A 158 26.30 -2.70 18.77
C ILE A 158 25.75 -3.59 17.65
N LEU A 159 26.21 -3.41 16.42
CA LEU A 159 25.76 -4.18 15.25
C LEU A 159 26.20 -5.65 15.31
N SER A 160 27.41 -5.91 15.79
CA SER A 160 27.92 -7.28 16.00
C SER A 160 27.14 -8.01 17.09
N ARG A 161 26.86 -7.34 18.22
CA ARG A 161 25.99 -7.92 19.27
C ARG A 161 24.57 -8.21 18.81
N ALA A 162 24.00 -7.36 17.95
CA ALA A 162 22.68 -7.58 17.37
C ALA A 162 22.63 -8.75 16.36
N GLN A 163 23.76 -9.12 15.76
CA GLN A 163 23.88 -10.30 14.89
C GLN A 163 24.19 -11.59 15.68
N GLU A 164 24.74 -11.46 16.88
CA GLU A 164 25.10 -12.58 17.76
C GLU A 164 23.96 -13.06 18.65
N GLU A 165 22.83 -12.34 18.79
CA GLU A 165 21.64 -12.86 19.47
C GLU A 165 21.05 -14.03 18.67
N PRO A 166 21.21 -15.29 19.13
CA PRO A 166 20.56 -16.43 18.52
C PRO A 166 19.09 -16.41 18.93
N LYS A 167 18.24 -16.95 18.05
CA LYS A 167 16.89 -17.41 18.38
C LYS A 167 16.90 -18.23 19.69
N GLU A 168 16.35 -17.70 20.77
CA GLU A 168 15.70 -18.48 21.82
C GLU A 168 14.19 -18.48 21.49
N SER A 169 13.63 -19.53 20.85
CA SER A 169 12.89 -20.66 21.47
C SER A 169 11.83 -20.15 22.46
N GLU A 170 10.52 -20.20 22.21
CA GLU A 170 9.64 -21.31 21.80
C GLU A 170 8.44 -20.82 20.95
#